data_AF-A0ABD5FAX8-F1
#
_entry.id   AF-A0ABD5FAX8-F1
#
_cell.length_a   1.000
_cell.length_b   1.000
_cell.length_c   1.000
_cell.angle_alpha   90.00
_cell.angle_beta   90.00
_cell.angle_gamma   90.00
#
_symmetry.space_group_name_H-M   'P 1'
#
loop_
_entity.id
_entity.type
_entity.pdbx_description
1 polymer ?
#
loop_
_entity_poly.entity_id
_entity_poly.type
_entity_poly.pdbx_seq_one_letter_code
_entity_poly.pdbx_strand_id
1 'polypeptide(L)'
;MNQYDQQKGEGTFSVDELIPENKSYYHYIGSLTTPPLTEGVEWYVMKNVLEVSAEQLQRFIDIHGRNNRECQLINERKVFSYNE
;
A
#
# COMPACT_ATOMS: atom_id res chain seq x y z
N MET A 1 14.71 -1.91 17.18
CA MET A 1 14.74 -0.60 16.50
C MET A 1 15.86 -0.64 15.48
N ASN A 2 15.56 -0.48 14.20
CA ASN A 2 16.61 -0.21 13.21
C ASN A 2 17.08 1.25 13.38
N GLN A 3 18.24 1.60 12.82
CA GLN A 3 18.81 2.94 12.93
C GLN A 3 17.92 4.07 12.35
N TYR A 4 16.90 3.72 11.56
CA TYR A 4 15.95 4.66 10.96
C TYR A 4 14.79 5.00 11.92
N ASP A 5 14.46 4.11 12.85
CA ASP A 5 13.43 4.32 13.88
C ASP A 5 13.76 5.48 14.86
N GLN A 6 15.01 5.95 14.85
CA GLN A 6 15.50 7.01 15.75
C GLN A 6 15.73 8.37 15.06
N GLN A 7 15.51 8.47 13.75
CA GLN A 7 15.66 9.73 13.02
C GLN A 7 14.29 10.36 12.76
N LYS A 8 14.04 11.48 13.43
CA LYS A 8 12.89 12.34 13.12
C LYS A 8 13.20 13.03 11.78
N GLY A 9 12.40 12.74 10.75
CA GLY A 9 12.48 13.46 9.48
C GLY A 9 12.12 14.95 9.68
N GLU A 10 12.90 15.84 9.09
CA GLU A 10 12.59 17.27 9.01
C GLU A 10 12.01 17.58 7.62
N GLY A 11 10.92 18.35 7.56
CA GLY A 11 10.27 18.75 6.32
C GLY A 11 8.75 18.70 6.38
N THR A 12 8.11 19.26 5.34
CA THR A 12 6.67 19.15 5.12
C THR A 12 6.43 18.07 4.07
N PHE A 13 5.43 17.21 4.31
CA PHE A 13 5.03 16.14 3.41
C PHE A 13 3.52 16.21 3.18
N SER A 14 3.09 16.31 1.92
CA SER A 14 1.67 16.29 1.56
C SER A 14 1.23 14.88 1.20
N VAL A 15 0.14 14.40 1.82
CA VAL A 15 -0.44 13.09 1.51
C VAL A 15 -1.13 13.10 0.14
N ASP A 16 -1.58 14.27 -0.33
CA ASP A 16 -2.24 14.40 -1.63
C ASP A 16 -1.30 14.02 -2.78
N GLU A 17 0.01 14.17 -2.59
CA GLU A 17 1.04 13.77 -3.56
C GLU A 17 1.17 12.24 -3.71
N LEU A 18 0.58 11.46 -2.80
CA LEU A 18 0.55 9.99 -2.86
C LEU A 18 -0.68 9.44 -3.58
N ILE A 19 -1.60 10.29 -4.03
CA ILE A 19 -2.82 9.87 -4.70
C ILE A 19 -2.73 10.25 -6.19
N PRO A 20 -2.87 9.28 -7.12
CA PRO A 20 -2.96 9.58 -8.55
C PRO A 20 -4.06 10.59 -8.87
N GLU A 21 -3.84 11.42 -9.91
CA GLU A 21 -4.83 12.40 -10.37
C GLU A 21 -6.16 11.73 -10.75
N ASN A 22 -6.11 10.64 -11.51
CA ASN A 22 -7.28 9.83 -11.82
C ASN A 22 -7.55 8.83 -10.69
N LYS A 23 -8.69 8.99 -10.03
CA LYS A 23 -9.05 8.28 -8.81
C LYS A 23 -9.88 7.02 -9.07
N SER A 24 -9.77 6.43 -10.24
CA SER A 24 -10.36 5.11 -10.50
C SER A 24 -9.71 4.05 -9.59
N TYR A 25 -10.52 3.16 -8.99
CA TYR A 25 -10.06 2.16 -8.04
C TYR A 25 -10.81 0.83 -8.15
N TYR A 26 -10.23 -0.22 -7.58
CA TYR A 26 -10.93 -1.45 -7.20
C TYR A 26 -11.30 -1.41 -5.72
N HIS A 27 -12.47 -1.93 -5.37
CA HIS A 27 -12.95 -1.99 -3.99
C HIS A 27 -13.39 -3.41 -3.60
N TYR A 28 -13.01 -3.85 -2.41
CA TYR A 28 -13.47 -5.13 -1.84
C TYR A 28 -13.33 -5.15 -0.31
N ILE A 29 -14.10 -6.02 0.35
CA ILE A 29 -13.92 -6.33 1.77
C ILE A 29 -12.87 -7.42 1.93
N GLY A 30 -11.82 -7.14 2.70
CA GLY A 30 -10.68 -8.02 2.92
C GLY A 30 -10.25 -8.06 4.38
N SER A 31 -8.96 -8.25 4.59
CA SER A 31 -8.34 -8.32 5.91
C SER A 31 -7.12 -7.42 6.00
N LEU A 32 -6.56 -7.29 7.20
CA LEU A 32 -5.18 -6.86 7.39
C LEU A 32 -4.23 -7.86 6.69
N THR A 33 -3.09 -7.36 6.20
CA THR A 33 -2.04 -8.17 5.55
C THR A 33 -0.95 -8.61 6.53
N THR A 34 -1.02 -8.15 7.77
CA THR A 34 -0.14 -8.54 8.89
C THR A 34 -0.95 -9.12 10.04
N PRO A 35 -0.38 -10.04 10.85
CA PRO A 35 -1.05 -10.56 12.04
C PRO A 35 -1.64 -9.43 12.91
N PRO A 36 -2.88 -9.56 13.40
CA PRO A 36 -3.67 -10.80 13.49
C PRO A 36 -4.53 -11.15 12.27
N LEU A 37 -4.34 -10.50 11.11
CA LEU A 37 -5.09 -10.77 9.87
C LEU A 37 -6.60 -10.54 10.00
N THR A 38 -7.01 -9.59 10.85
CA THR A 38 -8.42 -9.25 11.10
C THR A 38 -9.15 -8.90 9.79
N GLU A 39 -10.33 -9.49 9.60
CA GLU A 39 -11.22 -9.25 8.45
C GLU A 39 -12.09 -7.99 8.61
N GLY A 40 -12.86 -7.66 7.58
CA GLY A 40 -13.75 -6.50 7.56
C GLY A 40 -13.09 -5.20 7.12
N VAL A 41 -11.88 -5.27 6.57
CA VAL A 41 -11.15 -4.10 6.06
C VAL A 41 -11.69 -3.72 4.68
N GLU A 42 -12.11 -2.47 4.51
CA GLU A 42 -12.45 -1.91 3.20
C GLU A 42 -11.16 -1.57 2.45
N TRP A 43 -10.88 -2.31 1.38
CA TRP A 43 -9.75 -2.03 0.51
C TRP A 43 -10.17 -1.14 -0.65
N TYR A 44 -9.38 -0.09 -0.89
CA TYR A 44 -9.44 0.75 -2.08
C TYR A 44 -8.07 0.70 -2.76
N VAL A 45 -7.98 0.03 -3.91
CA VAL A 45 -6.73 -0.14 -4.64
C VAL A 45 -6.80 0.71 -5.91
N MET A 46 -5.99 1.77 -5.97
CA MET A 46 -5.94 2.68 -7.12
C MET A 46 -5.56 1.92 -8.40
N LYS A 47 -6.26 2.19 -9.50
CA LYS A 47 -5.96 1.58 -10.81
C LYS A 47 -4.73 2.23 -11.46
N ASN A 48 -4.58 3.53 -11.24
CA ASN A 48 -3.41 4.28 -11.71
C ASN A 48 -2.29 4.14 -10.68
N VAL A 49 -1.08 3.89 -11.16
CA VAL A 49 0.11 3.73 -10.32
C VAL A 49 0.91 5.02 -10.26
N LEU A 50 1.55 5.26 -9.13
CA LEU A 50 2.61 6.27 -9.04
C LEU A 50 3.96 5.59 -9.24
N GLU A 51 4.92 6.37 -9.73
CA GLU A 51 6.27 5.89 -9.98
C GLU A 51 7.16 6.07 -8.73
N VAL A 52 8.12 5.16 -8.57
CA VAL A 52 9.19 5.26 -7.57
C VAL A 52 10.51 5.00 -8.28
N SER A 53 11.56 5.74 -7.91
CA SER A 53 12.87 5.51 -8.52
C SER A 53 13.45 4.16 -8.09
N ALA A 54 14.28 3.57 -8.95
CA ALA A 54 14.95 2.30 -8.63
C ALA A 54 15.83 2.41 -7.37
N GLU A 55 16.48 3.56 -7.15
CA GLU A 55 17.29 3.83 -5.96
C GLU A 55 16.43 3.88 -4.68
N GLN A 56 15.29 4.57 -4.74
CA GLN A 56 14.35 4.63 -3.62
C GLN A 56 13.80 3.24 -3.28
N LEU A 57 13.41 2.46 -4.30
CA LEU A 57 12.93 1.10 -4.13
C LEU A 57 13.99 0.19 -3.50
N GLN A 58 15.24 0.25 -3.98
CA GLN A 58 16.32 -0.56 -3.44
C GLN A 58 16.59 -0.21 -1.98
N ARG A 59 16.67 1.09 -1.65
CA ARG A 59 16.83 1.55 -0.26
C ARG A 59 15.70 1.05 0.64
N PHE A 60 14.46 1.05 0.15
CA PHE A 60 13.32 0.52 0.91
C PHE A 60 13.47 -0.98 1.20
N ILE A 61 13.86 -1.76 0.19
CA ILE A 61 14.10 -3.21 0.30
C ILE A 61 15.26 -3.51 1.26
N ASP A 62 16.34 -2.72 1.23
CA ASP A 62 17.50 -2.94 2.11
C ASP A 62 17.14 -2.74 3.59
N ILE A 63 16.20 -1.84 3.88
CA ILE A 63 15.76 -1.52 5.25
C ILE A 63 14.73 -2.53 5.77
N HIS A 64 13.75 -2.89 4.94
CA HIS A 64 12.57 -3.65 5.38
C HIS A 64 12.57 -5.11 4.91
N GLY A 65 13.46 -5.48 3.99
CA GLY A 65 13.36 -6.73 3.23
C GLY A 65 12.13 -6.76 2.31
N ARG A 66 11.90 -7.92 1.69
CA ARG A 66 10.63 -8.20 1.02
C ARG A 66 9.59 -8.62 2.06
N ASN A 67 8.64 -7.73 2.33
CA ASN A 67 7.68 -7.86 3.44
C ASN A 67 6.22 -8.02 2.96
N ASN A 68 6.00 -8.35 1.68
CA ASN A 68 4.67 -8.60 1.15
C ASN A 68 4.14 -9.97 1.60
N ARG A 69 2.86 -10.02 1.93
CA ARG A 69 2.13 -11.29 2.09
C ARG A 69 1.82 -11.86 0.70
N GLU A 70 1.86 -13.18 0.56
CA GLU A 70 1.41 -13.88 -0.66
C GLU A 70 -0.05 -13.55 -0.99
N CYS A 71 -0.38 -13.56 -2.28
CA CYS A 71 -1.76 -13.39 -2.74
C CYS A 71 -2.66 -14.49 -2.16
N GLN A 72 -3.82 -14.10 -1.64
CA GLN A 72 -4.79 -15.01 -1.05
C GLN A 72 -5.91 -15.32 -2.04
N LEU A 73 -6.52 -16.50 -1.91
CA LEU A 73 -7.64 -16.91 -2.75
C LEU A 73 -8.79 -15.90 -2.67
N ILE A 74 -9.45 -15.65 -3.81
CA ILE A 74 -10.58 -14.72 -3.88
C ILE A 74 -11.80 -15.22 -3.09
N ASN A 75 -11.98 -16.54 -3.01
CA ASN A 75 -13.17 -17.19 -2.46
C ASN A 75 -14.44 -16.61 -3.13
N GLU A 76 -15.46 -16.30 -2.35
CA GLU A 76 -16.74 -15.78 -2.86
C GLU A 76 -16.79 -14.24 -2.88
N ARG A 77 -15.66 -13.57 -2.62
CA ARG A 77 -15.61 -12.10 -2.52
C ARG A 77 -15.85 -11.46 -3.88
N LYS A 78 -16.75 -10.47 -3.90
CA LYS A 78 -16.94 -9.59 -5.05
C LYS A 78 -15.91 -8.46 -5.02
N VAL A 79 -15.35 -8.16 -6.19
CA VAL A 79 -14.47 -7.00 -6.39
C VAL A 79 -15.20 -6.02 -7.29
N PHE A 80 -15.43 -4.82 -6.77
CA PHE A 80 -16.05 -3.73 -7.49
C PHE A 80 -14.98 -2.89 -8.19
N SER A 81 -15.36 -2.23 -9.27
CA SER A 81 -14.48 -1.31 -9.98
C SER A 81 -15.21 0.02 -10.18
N TYR A 82 -14.56 1.11 -9.81
CA TYR A 82 -15.00 2.47 -10.07
C TYR A 82 -14.09 3.09 -11.14
N ASN A 83 -14.68 3.88 -12.03
CA ASN A 83 -13.97 4.70 -13.01
C ASN A 83 -14.47 6.14 -12.85
N GLU A 84 -13.54 7.09 -12.75
CA GLU A 84 -13.82 8.52 -12.75
C GLU A 84 -14.12 9.04 -14.17
#